data_AF-A0AAW2S2V0-F1
#
_entry.id   AF-A0AAW2S2V0-F1
#
_cell.length_a   1.000
_cell.length_b   1.000
_cell.length_c   1.000
_cell.angle_alpha   90.00
_cell.angle_beta   90.00
_cell.angle_gamma   90.00
#
_symmetry.space_group_name_H-M   'P 1'
#
loop_
_entity.id
_entity.type
_entity.pdbx_description
1 polymer ?
#
loop_
_entity_poly.entity_id
_entity_poly.type
_entity_poly.pdbx_seq_one_letter_code
_entity_poly.pdbx_strand_id
1 'polypeptide(L)'
;MEVLTLILHQFIDQDGGFSYHWRCDELQLFQLGFADDLLLFSRADMSSIHIFKRGLMGYTSSYSGISGRHLPLRYLGLPLLASRLTIADCKPILQKIDDRIRGWDGIMLSFAGRVQLIKSVLTALQGSTRVGYAKVSWQQVCRPVAEGGLGLRDILALNRGLMSWHLWRVIVADRSSIWVDWIIHYRLRGISIWTVSACTGSWSWRKLVHLRVHLRSCITYRVGSGSSFSLWHDPWHPLGRRHTDTSPTAPLSLVIRDGRWNWPCITDMESIDITYALPTIHGGQDRVIWTGPRNSFSSAVAYDVFCPPGPKVEWSSLLVGSLKIPRHRFILWLAILGRLSTLDKPWLQHLGIDCVLCRARSPETHFHLFFCALCIGVLAADTDHGSFSLAI
;
A
#
# COMPACT_ATOMS: atom_id res chain seq x y z
N MET A 1 -14.99 -0.13 -26.20
CA MET A 1 -15.99 -0.60 -25.22
C MET A 1 -17.19 0.33 -25.11
N GLU A 2 -17.02 1.65 -25.01
CA GLU A 2 -18.14 2.61 -24.93
C GLU A 2 -19.17 2.47 -26.06
N VAL A 3 -18.72 2.25 -27.31
CA VAL A 3 -19.61 2.01 -28.46
C VAL A 3 -20.51 0.78 -28.27
N LEU A 4 -19.94 -0.33 -27.77
CA LEU A 4 -20.71 -1.54 -27.48
C LEU A 4 -21.71 -1.29 -26.35
N THR A 5 -21.31 -0.58 -25.31
CA THR A 5 -22.18 -0.21 -24.19
C THR A 5 -23.36 0.65 -24.65
N LEU A 6 -23.13 1.63 -25.52
CA LEU A 6 -24.19 2.47 -26.09
C LEU A 6 -25.16 1.66 -26.97
N ILE A 7 -24.64 0.75 -27.80
CA ILE A 7 -25.47 -0.13 -28.63
C ILE A 7 -26.35 -1.04 -27.76
N LEU A 8 -25.78 -1.64 -26.71
CA LEU A 8 -26.52 -2.51 -25.80
C LEU A 8 -27.60 -1.73 -25.03
N HIS A 9 -27.29 -0.53 -24.53
CA HIS A 9 -28.28 0.36 -23.93
C HIS A 9 -29.44 0.66 -24.87
N GLN A 10 -29.14 1.01 -26.12
CA GLN A 10 -30.17 1.31 -27.11
C GLN A 10 -31.11 0.12 -27.34
N PHE A 11 -30.59 -1.11 -27.41
CA PHE A 11 -31.42 -2.30 -27.57
C PHE A 11 -32.23 -2.64 -26.30
N ILE A 12 -31.66 -2.43 -25.12
CA ILE A 12 -32.36 -2.62 -23.84
C ILE A 12 -33.55 -1.65 -23.72
N ASP A 13 -33.34 -0.38 -24.07
CA ASP A 13 -34.37 0.66 -23.99
C ASP A 13 -35.48 0.48 -25.04
N GLN A 14 -35.15 -0.09 -26.20
CA GLN A 14 -36.11 -0.27 -27.31
C GLN A 14 -37.00 -1.51 -27.20
N ASP A 15 -36.46 -2.65 -26.77
CA ASP A 15 -37.16 -3.94 -26.86
C ASP A 15 -38.11 -4.19 -25.67
N GLY A 16 -37.99 -3.42 -24.58
CA GLY A 16 -38.87 -3.44 -23.39
C GLY A 16 -38.94 -4.75 -22.60
N GLY A 17 -38.43 -5.85 -23.15
CA GLY A 17 -38.41 -7.19 -22.58
C GLY A 17 -37.12 -7.54 -21.84
N PHE A 18 -36.19 -6.59 -21.68
CA PHE A 18 -34.97 -6.82 -20.91
C PHE A 18 -35.26 -6.80 -19.41
N SER A 19 -34.76 -7.81 -18.70
CA SER A 19 -34.82 -7.87 -17.25
C SER A 19 -33.43 -7.95 -16.65
N TYR A 20 -33.14 -7.06 -15.70
CA TYR A 20 -31.88 -7.09 -14.97
C TYR A 20 -31.79 -8.33 -14.06
N HIS A 21 -30.55 -8.77 -13.83
CA HIS A 21 -30.27 -9.75 -12.80
C HIS A 21 -30.70 -9.17 -11.44
N TRP A 22 -31.33 -9.97 -10.58
CA TRP A 22 -31.93 -9.50 -9.32
C TRP A 22 -30.96 -8.75 -8.37
N ARG A 23 -29.67 -9.08 -8.40
CA ARG A 23 -28.63 -8.35 -7.62
C ARG A 23 -28.14 -7.06 -8.27
N CYS A 24 -28.47 -6.84 -9.53
CA CYS A 24 -27.97 -5.75 -10.36
C CYS A 24 -29.08 -4.77 -10.74
N ASP A 25 -30.32 -5.06 -10.34
CA ASP A 25 -31.53 -4.30 -10.69
C ASP A 25 -31.50 -2.90 -10.07
N GLU A 26 -31.18 -2.77 -8.77
CA GLU A 26 -31.07 -1.46 -8.11
C GLU A 26 -30.04 -0.54 -8.75
N LEU A 27 -28.96 -1.12 -9.29
CA LEU A 27 -27.86 -0.39 -9.92
C LEU A 27 -28.02 -0.26 -11.44
N GLN A 28 -29.06 -0.88 -12.02
CA GLN A 28 -29.26 -1.01 -13.47
C GLN A 28 -27.98 -1.50 -14.19
N LEU A 29 -27.25 -2.42 -13.54
CA LEU A 29 -25.96 -2.90 -14.01
C LEU A 29 -26.15 -4.12 -14.92
N PHE A 30 -25.84 -3.98 -16.21
CA PHE A 30 -25.91 -5.09 -17.18
C PHE A 30 -24.56 -5.47 -17.78
N GLN A 31 -23.50 -4.70 -17.52
CA GLN A 31 -22.18 -4.91 -18.09
C GLN A 31 -21.07 -4.56 -17.09
N LEU A 32 -20.03 -5.38 -17.01
CA LEU A 32 -18.77 -5.07 -16.33
C LEU A 32 -17.61 -5.49 -17.23
N GLY A 33 -16.76 -4.52 -17.58
CA GLY A 33 -15.52 -4.77 -18.32
C GLY A 33 -14.32 -4.74 -17.38
N PHE A 34 -13.42 -5.72 -17.50
CA PHE A 34 -12.11 -5.69 -16.87
C PHE A 34 -11.04 -6.09 -17.89
N ALA A 35 -10.19 -5.14 -18.28
CA ALA A 35 -9.23 -5.29 -19.37
C ALA A 35 -9.94 -5.80 -20.65
N ASP A 36 -9.57 -6.99 -21.14
CA ASP A 36 -10.12 -7.60 -22.35
C ASP A 36 -11.39 -8.45 -22.07
N ASP A 37 -11.71 -8.68 -20.79
CA ASP A 37 -12.81 -9.54 -20.38
C ASP A 37 -14.09 -8.72 -20.18
N LEU A 38 -15.17 -9.15 -20.83
CA LEU A 38 -16.50 -8.56 -20.73
C LEU A 38 -17.48 -9.51 -20.06
N LEU A 39 -18.03 -9.10 -18.93
CA LEU A 39 -19.12 -9.78 -18.25
C LEU A 39 -20.44 -9.07 -18.54
N LEU A 40 -21.44 -9.81 -19.02
CA LEU A 40 -22.81 -9.33 -19.25
C LEU A 40 -23.75 -9.97 -18.23
N PHE A 41 -24.59 -9.15 -17.62
CA PHE A 41 -25.52 -9.55 -16.57
C PHE A 41 -26.96 -9.30 -17.02
N SER A 42 -27.77 -10.35 -17.01
CA SER A 42 -29.22 -10.24 -17.15
C SER A 42 -29.90 -11.28 -16.29
N ARG A 43 -31.21 -11.19 -16.19
CA ARG A 43 -32.03 -12.32 -15.78
C ARG A 43 -31.89 -13.45 -16.82
N ALA A 44 -32.00 -14.68 -16.34
CA ALA A 44 -31.81 -15.89 -17.14
C ALA A 44 -33.07 -16.23 -17.96
N ASP A 45 -33.53 -15.29 -18.77
CA ASP A 45 -34.68 -15.41 -19.68
C ASP A 45 -34.25 -15.23 -21.14
N MET A 46 -34.99 -15.87 -22.04
CA MET A 46 -34.67 -15.86 -23.46
C MET A 46 -34.76 -14.47 -24.09
N SER A 47 -35.68 -13.62 -23.62
CA SER A 47 -35.82 -12.23 -24.06
C SER A 47 -34.55 -11.43 -23.82
N SER A 48 -34.03 -11.43 -22.58
CA SER A 48 -32.82 -10.69 -22.22
C SER A 48 -31.57 -11.21 -22.93
N ILE A 49 -31.44 -12.54 -23.07
CA ILE A 49 -30.32 -13.16 -23.81
C ILE A 49 -30.39 -12.79 -25.30
N HIS A 50 -31.59 -12.76 -25.88
CA HIS A 50 -31.77 -12.40 -27.29
C HIS A 50 -31.35 -10.95 -27.57
N ILE A 51 -31.68 -10.02 -26.66
CA ILE A 51 -31.27 -8.61 -26.73
C ILE A 51 -29.74 -8.49 -26.73
N PHE A 52 -29.05 -9.16 -25.79
CA PHE A 52 -27.58 -9.18 -25.76
C PHE A 52 -26.98 -9.79 -27.02
N LYS A 53 -27.53 -10.90 -27.51
CA LYS A 53 -27.05 -11.53 -28.74
C LYS A 53 -27.21 -10.60 -29.95
N ARG A 54 -28.35 -9.91 -30.09
CA ARG A 54 -28.59 -8.93 -31.16
C ARG A 54 -27.60 -7.76 -31.09
N GLY A 55 -27.40 -7.19 -29.90
CA GLY A 55 -26.48 -6.08 -29.70
C GLY A 55 -25.03 -6.47 -29.98
N LEU A 56 -24.59 -7.65 -29.51
CA LEU A 56 -23.26 -8.19 -29.78
C LEU A 56 -23.07 -8.49 -31.28
N MET A 57 -24.04 -9.10 -31.94
CA MET A 57 -23.98 -9.35 -33.40
C MET A 57 -23.93 -8.05 -34.19
N GLY A 58 -24.73 -7.04 -33.82
CA GLY A 58 -24.70 -5.72 -34.45
C GLY A 58 -23.35 -5.01 -34.28
N TYR A 59 -22.77 -5.05 -33.08
CA TYR A 59 -21.43 -4.52 -32.82
C TYR A 59 -20.35 -5.29 -33.61
N THR A 60 -20.49 -6.60 -33.68
CA THR A 60 -19.54 -7.48 -34.33
C THR A 60 -19.46 -7.23 -35.84
N SER A 61 -20.62 -7.21 -36.49
CA SER A 61 -20.74 -7.05 -37.94
C SER A 61 -20.44 -5.63 -38.42
N SER A 62 -20.79 -4.60 -37.63
CA SER A 62 -20.70 -3.21 -38.07
C SER A 62 -19.42 -2.49 -37.63
N TYR A 63 -18.77 -2.93 -36.55
CA TYR A 63 -17.68 -2.14 -35.94
C TYR A 63 -16.40 -2.93 -35.60
N SER A 64 -16.51 -4.17 -35.09
CA SER A 64 -15.32 -4.85 -34.53
C SER A 64 -14.61 -5.82 -35.48
N GLY A 65 -15.32 -6.42 -36.45
CA GLY A 65 -14.76 -7.44 -37.34
C GLY A 65 -14.37 -8.77 -36.66
N ILE A 66 -14.75 -8.97 -35.39
CA ILE A 66 -14.35 -10.14 -34.59
C ILE A 66 -15.24 -11.35 -34.94
N SER A 67 -14.70 -12.44 -35.45
CA SER A 67 -15.50 -13.66 -35.66
C SER A 67 -15.80 -14.36 -34.32
N GLY A 68 -17.09 -14.59 -34.02
CA GLY A 68 -17.51 -15.32 -32.82
C GLY A 68 -16.97 -16.75 -32.80
N ARG A 69 -16.54 -17.25 -31.64
CA ARG A 69 -16.10 -18.64 -31.46
C ARG A 69 -17.23 -19.48 -30.84
N HIS A 70 -17.33 -20.75 -31.24
CA HIS A 70 -18.30 -21.71 -30.68
C HIS A 70 -17.75 -22.41 -29.43
N LEU A 71 -18.64 -22.80 -28.51
CA LEU A 71 -18.29 -23.62 -27.34
C LEU A 71 -17.83 -25.02 -27.76
N PRO A 72 -16.94 -25.69 -26.97
CA PRO A 72 -16.42 -25.29 -25.67
C PRO A 72 -15.25 -24.31 -25.75
N LEU A 73 -15.35 -23.21 -25.00
CA LEU A 73 -14.33 -22.15 -24.93
C LEU A 73 -13.48 -22.32 -23.68
N ARG A 74 -12.23 -21.82 -23.69
CA ARG A 74 -11.41 -21.72 -22.48
C ARG A 74 -11.35 -20.27 -22.02
N TYR A 75 -11.69 -20.02 -20.76
CA TYR A 75 -11.60 -18.70 -20.12
C TYR A 75 -10.73 -18.81 -18.87
N LEU A 76 -9.70 -17.97 -18.78
CA LEU A 76 -8.69 -18.00 -17.70
C LEU A 76 -8.08 -19.39 -17.46
N GLY A 77 -7.98 -20.21 -18.51
CA GLY A 77 -7.41 -21.56 -18.46
C GLY A 77 -8.39 -22.68 -18.06
N LEU A 78 -9.65 -22.35 -17.75
CA LEU A 78 -10.72 -23.30 -17.44
C LEU A 78 -11.66 -23.50 -18.65
N PRO A 79 -12.19 -24.71 -18.87
CA PRO A 79 -13.23 -24.92 -19.87
C PRO A 79 -14.54 -24.26 -19.42
N LEU A 80 -15.04 -23.31 -20.21
CA LEU A 80 -16.39 -22.79 -20.09
C LEU A 80 -17.35 -23.81 -20.66
N LEU A 81 -18.06 -24.50 -19.76
CA LEU A 81 -19.09 -25.46 -20.08
C LEU A 81 -20.45 -24.90 -19.67
N ALA A 82 -21.48 -25.17 -20.47
CA ALA A 82 -22.87 -24.89 -20.09
C ALA A 82 -23.39 -25.90 -19.06
N SER A 83 -22.67 -27.00 -18.85
CA SER A 83 -22.98 -28.09 -17.93
C SER A 83 -22.10 -28.04 -16.67
N ARG A 84 -22.41 -28.90 -15.67
CA ARG A 84 -21.57 -29.07 -14.49
C ARG A 84 -20.18 -29.60 -14.89
N LEU A 85 -19.14 -29.00 -14.33
CA LEU A 85 -17.75 -29.38 -14.53
C LEU A 85 -17.51 -30.83 -14.08
N THR A 86 -16.97 -31.67 -14.96
CA THR A 86 -16.62 -33.06 -14.61
C THR A 86 -15.14 -33.19 -14.23
N ILE A 87 -14.77 -34.30 -13.56
CA ILE A 87 -13.38 -34.60 -13.21
C ILE A 87 -12.51 -34.72 -14.47
N ALA A 88 -13.08 -35.21 -15.58
CA ALA A 88 -12.40 -35.32 -16.86
C ALA A 88 -12.00 -33.95 -17.42
N ASP A 89 -12.86 -32.93 -17.24
CA ASP A 89 -12.60 -31.56 -17.67
C ASP A 89 -11.47 -30.87 -16.86
N CYS A 90 -11.21 -31.37 -15.64
CA CYS A 90 -10.15 -30.89 -14.76
C CYS A 90 -8.78 -31.53 -15.05
N LYS A 91 -8.74 -32.64 -15.80
CA LYS A 91 -7.51 -33.35 -16.18
C LYS A 91 -6.41 -32.44 -16.77
N PRO A 92 -6.67 -31.50 -17.70
CA PRO A 92 -5.63 -30.61 -18.21
C PRO A 92 -5.06 -29.65 -17.16
N ILE A 93 -5.82 -29.33 -16.10
CA ILE A 93 -5.35 -28.50 -14.99
C ILE A 93 -4.47 -29.34 -14.07
N LEU A 94 -4.91 -30.56 -13.76
CA LEU A 94 -4.11 -31.52 -12.99
C LEU A 94 -2.78 -31.82 -13.67
N GLN A 95 -2.77 -32.01 -15.00
CA GLN A 95 -1.53 -32.19 -15.77
C GLN A 95 -0.59 -30.99 -15.64
N LYS A 96 -1.09 -29.75 -15.73
CA LYS A 96 -0.25 -28.56 -15.52
C LYS A 96 0.34 -28.48 -14.11
N ILE A 97 -0.38 -28.97 -13.10
CA ILE A 97 0.11 -29.02 -11.72
C ILE A 97 1.20 -30.07 -11.62
N ASP A 98 0.97 -31.27 -12.15
CA ASP A 98 1.93 -32.37 -12.16
C ASP A 98 3.21 -31.99 -12.91
N ASP A 99 3.10 -31.37 -14.09
CA ASP A 99 4.25 -30.91 -14.88
C ASP A 99 5.07 -29.87 -14.11
N ARG A 100 4.40 -28.99 -13.36
CA ARG A 100 5.07 -27.99 -12.51
C ARG A 100 5.78 -28.61 -11.32
N ILE A 101 5.19 -29.64 -10.71
CA ILE A 101 5.80 -30.39 -9.61
C ILE A 101 7.01 -31.19 -10.12
N ARG A 102 6.86 -31.89 -11.25
CA ARG A 102 7.96 -32.65 -11.88
C ARG A 102 9.13 -31.76 -12.30
N GLY A 103 8.85 -30.53 -12.73
CA GLY A 103 9.88 -29.53 -13.01
C GLY A 103 10.77 -29.17 -11.81
N TRP A 104 10.41 -29.59 -10.59
CA TRP A 104 11.20 -29.38 -9.37
C TRP A 104 12.02 -30.60 -8.94
N ASP A 105 11.87 -31.75 -9.58
CA ASP A 105 12.62 -32.97 -9.22
C ASP A 105 14.14 -32.78 -9.41
N GLY A 106 14.56 -31.84 -10.25
CA GLY A 106 15.97 -31.44 -10.43
C GLY A 106 16.48 -30.34 -9.49
N ILE A 107 15.66 -29.83 -8.57
CA ILE A 107 16.08 -28.80 -7.59
C ILE A 107 16.25 -29.50 -6.23
N MET A 108 17.49 -29.55 -5.72
CA MET A 108 17.79 -30.06 -4.38
C MET A 108 17.24 -29.13 -3.29
N LEU A 109 15.93 -29.23 -3.08
CA LEU A 109 15.20 -28.57 -2.01
C LEU A 109 15.15 -29.49 -0.79
N SER A 110 15.34 -28.92 0.40
CA SER A 110 15.06 -29.63 1.65
C SER A 110 13.63 -30.14 1.67
N PHE A 111 13.36 -31.17 2.46
CA PHE A 111 12.02 -31.74 2.58
C PHE A 111 10.98 -30.67 2.96
N ALA A 112 11.32 -29.81 3.92
CA ALA A 112 10.52 -28.65 4.30
C ALA A 112 10.30 -27.67 3.14
N GLY A 113 11.32 -27.45 2.29
CA GLY A 113 11.22 -26.62 1.08
C GLY A 113 10.21 -27.18 0.06
N ARG A 114 10.25 -28.50 -0.18
CA ARG A 114 9.30 -29.18 -1.10
C ARG A 114 7.86 -29.08 -0.59
N VAL A 115 7.63 -29.36 0.69
CA VAL A 115 6.30 -29.25 1.32
C VAL A 115 5.75 -27.82 1.23
N GLN A 116 6.61 -26.81 1.45
CA GLN A 116 6.19 -25.41 1.36
C GLN A 116 5.80 -25.02 -0.08
N LEU A 117 6.54 -25.48 -1.09
CA LEU A 117 6.22 -25.22 -2.48
C LEU A 117 4.88 -25.86 -2.89
N ILE A 118 4.66 -27.12 -2.51
CA ILE A 118 3.39 -27.83 -2.74
C ILE A 118 2.24 -27.05 -2.08
N LYS A 119 2.39 -26.67 -0.80
CA LYS A 119 1.40 -25.84 -0.10
C LYS A 119 1.14 -24.52 -0.82
N SER A 120 2.18 -23.85 -1.33
CA SER A 120 2.02 -22.56 -2.02
C SER A 120 1.24 -22.69 -3.33
N VAL A 121 1.49 -23.75 -4.12
CA VAL A 121 0.79 -24.00 -5.39
C VAL A 121 -0.67 -24.40 -5.13
N LEU A 122 -0.91 -25.30 -4.18
CA LEU A 122 -2.27 -25.70 -3.81
C LEU A 122 -3.09 -24.50 -3.28
N THR A 123 -2.48 -23.64 -2.46
CA THR A 123 -3.14 -22.43 -1.96
C THR A 123 -3.48 -21.46 -3.09
N ALA A 124 -2.55 -21.25 -4.03
CA ALA A 124 -2.78 -20.38 -5.19
C ALA A 124 -3.90 -20.90 -6.11
N LEU A 125 -4.02 -22.22 -6.27
CA LEU A 125 -5.04 -22.86 -7.10
C LEU A 125 -6.44 -22.82 -6.48
N GLN A 126 -6.54 -22.85 -5.15
CA GLN A 126 -7.82 -22.79 -4.46
C GLN A 126 -8.51 -21.42 -4.57
N GLY A 127 -7.87 -20.42 -5.21
CA GLY A 127 -8.38 -19.05 -5.31
C GLY A 127 -8.64 -18.39 -3.94
N SER A 128 -8.22 -19.06 -2.87
CA SER A 128 -8.50 -18.66 -1.51
C SER A 128 -7.48 -17.59 -1.15
N THR A 129 -7.98 -16.41 -0.83
CA THR A 129 -7.25 -15.32 -0.16
C THR A 129 -6.82 -15.70 1.27
N ARG A 130 -6.58 -16.99 1.54
CA ARG A 130 -5.86 -17.41 2.74
C ARG A 130 -4.43 -16.94 2.56
N VAL A 131 -4.18 -15.78 3.15
CA VAL A 131 -2.90 -15.11 3.28
C VAL A 131 -1.84 -16.18 3.54
N GLY A 132 -1.01 -16.44 2.53
CA GLY A 132 0.13 -17.32 2.72
C GLY A 132 0.94 -16.82 3.91
N TYR A 133 1.47 -17.74 4.73
CA TYR A 133 2.28 -17.36 5.87
C TYR A 133 3.52 -16.58 5.40
N ALA A 134 3.56 -15.28 5.71
CA ALA A 134 4.71 -14.44 5.40
C ALA A 134 5.87 -14.81 6.34
N LYS A 135 7.00 -15.25 5.79
CA LYS A 135 8.20 -15.63 6.55
C LYS A 135 8.78 -14.47 7.36
N VAL A 136 8.63 -13.26 6.84
CA VAL A 136 9.10 -12.00 7.42
C VAL A 136 7.96 -10.99 7.31
N SER A 137 7.77 -10.17 8.34
CA SER A 137 6.76 -9.11 8.32
C SER A 137 7.08 -8.07 7.25
N TRP A 138 6.04 -7.51 6.63
CA TRP A 138 6.21 -6.46 5.61
C TRP A 138 7.00 -5.25 6.14
N GLN A 139 6.79 -4.89 7.41
CA GLN A 139 7.55 -3.82 8.06
C GLN A 139 9.06 -4.10 8.06
N GLN A 140 9.49 -5.33 8.36
CA GLN A 140 10.90 -5.70 8.34
C GLN A 140 11.46 -5.75 6.91
N VAL A 141 10.67 -6.19 5.93
CA VAL A 141 11.04 -6.15 4.51
C VAL A 141 11.33 -4.71 4.07
N CYS A 142 10.51 -3.76 4.52
CA CYS A 142 10.61 -2.37 4.12
C CYS A 142 11.73 -1.57 4.80
N ARG A 143 12.35 -2.11 5.85
CA ARG A 143 13.49 -1.43 6.48
C ARG A 143 14.66 -1.30 5.50
N PRO A 144 15.48 -0.24 5.62
CA PRO A 144 16.74 -0.13 4.89
C PRO A 144 17.61 -1.38 5.06
N VAL A 145 18.43 -1.69 4.06
CA VAL A 145 19.38 -2.82 4.14
C VAL A 145 20.35 -2.66 5.32
N ALA A 146 20.75 -1.40 5.60
CA ALA A 146 21.57 -1.07 6.75
C ALA A 146 20.92 -1.37 8.11
N GLU A 147 19.60 -1.51 8.17
CA GLU A 147 18.81 -1.85 9.37
C GLU A 147 18.26 -3.29 9.33
N GLY A 148 18.75 -4.09 8.38
CA GLY A 148 18.42 -5.50 8.23
C GLY A 148 17.13 -5.81 7.46
N GLY A 149 16.58 -4.85 6.73
CA GLY A 149 15.52 -5.09 5.75
C GLY A 149 16.04 -5.29 4.33
N LEU A 150 15.15 -5.17 3.34
CA LEU A 150 15.48 -5.25 1.91
C LEU A 150 15.47 -3.88 1.21
N GLY A 151 15.15 -2.80 1.94
CA GLY A 151 15.10 -1.45 1.40
C GLY A 151 13.88 -1.18 0.50
N LEU A 152 12.85 -2.03 0.55
CA LEU A 152 11.61 -1.78 -0.19
C LEU A 152 10.82 -0.66 0.47
N ARG A 153 10.19 0.22 -0.31
CA ARG A 153 9.37 1.28 0.28
C ARG A 153 8.07 0.71 0.82
N ASP A 154 7.77 1.00 2.08
CA ASP A 154 6.43 0.76 2.62
C ASP A 154 5.42 1.66 1.90
N ILE A 155 4.53 1.04 1.12
CA ILE A 155 3.48 1.71 0.34
C ILE A 155 2.57 2.56 1.22
N LEU A 156 2.28 2.13 2.45
CA LEU A 156 1.39 2.87 3.35
C LEU A 156 2.09 4.11 3.90
N ALA A 157 3.37 3.99 4.28
CA ALA A 157 4.18 5.14 4.66
C ALA A 157 4.43 6.09 3.47
N LEU A 158 4.65 5.56 2.26
CA LEU A 158 4.84 6.36 1.05
C LEU A 158 3.58 7.17 0.73
N ASN A 159 2.41 6.54 0.78
CA ASN A 159 1.15 7.23 0.58
C ASN A 159 0.93 8.33 1.63
N ARG A 160 1.24 8.06 2.91
CA ARG A 160 1.20 9.08 3.98
C ARG A 160 2.17 10.23 3.71
N GLY A 161 3.39 9.95 3.24
CA GLY A 161 4.38 10.96 2.86
C GLY A 161 3.91 11.84 1.69
N LEU A 162 3.34 11.23 0.66
CA LEU A 162 2.76 11.95 -0.49
C LEU A 162 1.54 12.79 -0.09
N MET A 163 0.65 12.26 0.75
CA MET A 163 -0.47 13.05 1.26
C MET A 163 -0.01 14.19 2.17
N SER A 164 1.05 13.97 2.95
CA SER A 164 1.69 14.99 3.78
C SER A 164 2.27 16.12 2.94
N TRP A 165 2.71 15.83 1.71
CA TRP A 165 3.11 16.86 0.75
C TRP A 165 1.98 17.82 0.41
N HIS A 166 0.79 17.29 0.11
CA HIS A 166 -0.39 18.11 -0.13
C HIS A 166 -0.82 18.88 1.13
N LEU A 167 -0.78 18.24 2.29
CA LEU A 167 -1.10 18.88 3.56
C LEU A 167 -0.15 20.06 3.86
N TRP A 168 1.16 19.90 3.64
CA TRP A 168 2.13 20.97 3.82
C TRP A 168 1.81 22.19 2.95
N ARG A 169 1.46 21.99 1.68
CA ARG A 169 1.08 23.09 0.80
C ARG A 169 -0.17 23.84 1.29
N VAL A 170 -1.11 23.13 1.89
CA VAL A 170 -2.29 23.73 2.55
C VAL A 170 -1.88 24.52 3.79
N ILE A 171 -0.96 23.98 4.61
CA ILE A 171 -0.46 24.66 5.83
C ILE A 171 0.29 25.95 5.49
N VAL A 172 1.15 25.93 4.46
CA VAL A 172 1.89 27.12 4.00
C VAL A 172 0.99 28.09 3.21
N ALA A 173 -0.24 27.69 2.91
CA ALA A 173 -1.17 28.45 2.07
C ALA A 173 -0.57 28.82 0.70
N ASP A 174 0.05 27.84 0.03
CA ASP A 174 0.66 28.01 -1.29
C ASP A 174 -0.40 28.30 -2.38
N ARG A 175 -0.64 29.60 -2.62
CA ARG A 175 -1.61 30.12 -3.60
C ARG A 175 -1.20 29.87 -5.07
N SER A 176 -0.01 29.35 -5.34
CA SER A 176 0.35 28.91 -6.70
C SER A 176 -0.46 27.69 -7.17
N SER A 177 -1.02 26.93 -6.22
CA SER A 177 -1.88 25.79 -6.52
C SER A 177 -3.34 26.20 -6.49
N ILE A 178 -4.02 26.07 -7.63
CA ILE A 178 -5.48 26.22 -7.72
C ILE A 178 -6.19 25.28 -6.74
N TRP A 179 -5.65 24.07 -6.52
CA TRP A 179 -6.20 23.11 -5.57
C TRP A 179 -6.10 23.58 -4.12
N VAL A 180 -4.97 24.17 -3.72
CA VAL A 180 -4.79 24.74 -2.37
C VAL A 180 -5.70 25.95 -2.21
N ASP A 181 -5.76 26.82 -3.22
CA ASP A 181 -6.61 28.00 -3.22
C ASP A 181 -8.09 27.62 -3.03
N TRP A 182 -8.56 26.64 -3.79
CA TRP A 182 -9.90 26.08 -3.66
C TRP A 182 -10.16 25.49 -2.27
N ILE A 183 -9.20 24.75 -1.68
CA ILE A 183 -9.35 24.21 -0.32
C ILE A 183 -9.50 25.35 0.69
N ILE A 184 -8.66 26.38 0.61
CA ILE A 184 -8.71 27.49 1.55
C ILE A 184 -10.06 28.21 1.46
N HIS A 185 -10.54 28.50 0.24
CA HIS A 185 -11.78 29.23 0.03
C HIS A 185 -13.04 28.41 0.33
N TYR A 186 -13.14 27.17 -0.16
CA TYR A 186 -14.39 26.40 -0.09
C TYR A 186 -14.46 25.43 1.10
N ARG A 187 -13.31 24.87 1.52
CA ARG A 187 -13.27 23.87 2.60
C ARG A 187 -12.93 24.47 3.95
N LEU A 188 -11.89 25.29 4.03
CA LEU A 188 -11.45 25.88 5.29
C LEU A 188 -12.26 27.12 5.68
N ARG A 189 -12.71 27.95 4.72
CA ARG A 189 -13.60 29.10 4.96
C ARG A 189 -13.12 30.03 6.08
N GLY A 190 -11.80 30.28 6.15
CA GLY A 190 -11.19 31.11 7.18
C GLY A 190 -10.86 30.40 8.50
N ILE A 191 -11.17 29.11 8.63
CA ILE A 191 -10.78 28.26 9.77
C ILE A 191 -9.43 27.62 9.49
N SER A 192 -8.54 27.57 10.48
CA SER A 192 -7.24 26.90 10.32
C SER A 192 -7.38 25.39 10.09
N ILE A 193 -6.44 24.84 9.31
CA ILE A 193 -6.27 23.39 9.12
C ILE A 193 -6.01 22.65 10.44
N TRP A 194 -5.60 23.34 11.50
CA TRP A 194 -5.36 22.76 12.83
C TRP A 194 -6.62 22.61 13.70
N THR A 195 -7.68 23.35 13.39
CA THR A 195 -8.92 23.38 14.16
C THR A 195 -10.10 22.73 13.44
N VAL A 196 -10.04 22.58 12.12
CA VAL A 196 -11.11 21.91 11.35
C VAL A 196 -11.40 20.48 11.88
N SER A 197 -12.67 20.10 11.90
CA SER A 197 -13.08 18.75 12.31
C SER A 197 -12.53 17.70 11.34
N ALA A 198 -11.98 16.62 11.89
CA ALA A 198 -11.48 15.50 11.11
C ALA A 198 -12.56 14.45 10.80
N CYS A 199 -13.80 14.67 11.26
CA CYS A 199 -14.93 13.74 11.11
C CYS A 199 -15.83 14.05 9.92
N THR A 200 -15.74 15.26 9.35
CA THR A 200 -16.61 15.71 8.25
C THR A 200 -15.91 15.61 6.90
N GLY A 201 -16.68 15.50 5.82
CA GLY A 201 -16.18 15.52 4.44
C GLY A 201 -15.82 14.15 3.85
N SER A 202 -15.15 14.18 2.68
CA SER A 202 -14.77 12.97 1.94
C SER A 202 -13.77 12.11 2.71
N TRP A 203 -13.69 10.81 2.38
CA TRP A 203 -12.71 9.90 2.96
C TRP A 203 -11.27 10.42 2.81
N SER A 204 -10.92 10.96 1.64
CA SER A 204 -9.60 11.53 1.34
C SER A 204 -9.30 12.77 2.20
N TRP A 205 -10.28 13.64 2.39
CA TRP A 205 -10.14 14.83 3.25
C TRP A 205 -9.91 14.44 4.71
N ARG A 206 -10.72 13.52 5.26
CA ARG A 206 -10.57 13.06 6.64
C ARG A 206 -9.18 12.46 6.89
N LYS A 207 -8.67 11.69 5.92
CA LYS A 207 -7.31 11.13 5.96
C LYS A 207 -6.24 12.22 5.89
N LEU A 208 -6.40 13.22 5.04
CA LEU A 208 -5.47 14.34 4.93
C LEU A 208 -5.41 15.16 6.23
N VAL A 209 -6.57 15.48 6.82
CA VAL A 209 -6.65 16.22 8.09
C VAL A 209 -6.03 15.42 9.24
N HIS A 210 -6.20 14.09 9.28
CA HIS A 210 -5.58 13.26 10.32
C HIS A 210 -4.04 13.34 10.32
N LEU A 211 -3.41 13.55 9.16
CA LEU A 211 -1.95 13.61 9.06
C LEU A 211 -1.34 14.82 9.78
N ARG A 212 -2.12 15.87 10.06
CA ARG A 212 -1.64 17.08 10.74
C ARG A 212 -1.02 16.77 12.10
N VAL A 213 -1.57 15.79 12.83
CA VAL A 213 -1.08 15.40 14.16
C VAL A 213 0.36 14.89 14.10
N HIS A 214 0.71 14.16 13.05
CA HIS A 214 2.07 13.63 12.86
C HIS A 214 3.08 14.71 12.45
N LEU A 215 2.65 15.74 11.73
CA LEU A 215 3.54 16.82 11.28
C LEU A 215 3.66 17.97 12.28
N ARG A 216 2.74 18.08 13.26
CA ARG A 216 2.65 19.22 14.18
C ARG A 216 3.95 19.54 14.91
N SER A 217 4.73 18.53 15.30
CA SER A 217 6.00 18.69 16.01
C SER A 217 7.14 19.20 15.11
N CYS A 218 7.02 19.04 13.80
CA CYS A 218 8.03 19.41 12.81
C CYS A 218 7.76 20.77 12.14
N ILE A 219 6.78 21.52 12.66
CA ILE A 219 6.31 22.77 12.05
C ILE A 219 6.33 23.87 13.11
N THR A 220 7.02 24.96 12.78
CA THR A 220 7.14 26.14 13.63
C THR A 220 6.63 27.36 12.89
N TYR A 221 5.86 28.19 13.58
CA TYR A 221 5.31 29.43 13.04
C TYR A 221 6.22 30.58 13.44
N ARG A 222 6.77 31.29 12.46
CA ARG A 222 7.55 32.51 12.67
C ARG A 222 6.66 33.70 12.44
N VAL A 223 6.29 34.37 13.53
CA VAL A 223 5.41 35.55 13.53
C VAL A 223 6.19 36.76 13.01
N GLY A 224 5.61 37.48 12.05
CA GLY A 224 6.07 38.79 11.61
C GLY A 224 4.95 39.82 11.67
N SER A 225 4.30 40.12 10.53
CA SER A 225 3.20 41.09 10.47
C SER A 225 1.93 40.62 11.21
N GLY A 226 1.75 39.32 11.43
CA GLY A 226 0.56 38.72 12.03
C GLY A 226 -0.68 38.74 11.13
N SER A 227 -0.57 39.21 9.89
CA SER A 227 -1.71 39.32 8.97
C SER A 227 -2.17 37.99 8.39
N SER A 228 -1.27 36.99 8.31
CA SER A 228 -1.54 35.71 7.67
C SER A 228 -1.95 34.62 8.66
N PHE A 229 -1.66 34.80 9.95
CA PHE A 229 -1.97 33.83 10.99
C PHE A 229 -3.26 34.19 11.73
N SER A 230 -4.04 33.17 12.05
CA SER A 230 -5.19 33.29 12.94
C SER A 230 -4.73 33.36 14.40
N LEU A 231 -5.29 34.31 15.13
CA LEU A 231 -4.99 34.53 16.56
C LEU A 231 -5.29 33.27 17.39
N TRP A 232 -6.42 32.61 17.14
CA TRP A 232 -6.94 31.52 17.99
C TRP A 232 -6.82 30.13 17.38
N HIS A 233 -6.56 30.02 16.08
CA HIS A 233 -6.60 28.75 15.38
C HIS A 233 -5.24 28.25 14.91
N ASP A 234 -4.26 29.13 14.74
CA ASP A 234 -2.91 28.73 14.33
C ASP A 234 -2.00 28.48 15.53
N PRO A 235 -1.11 27.48 15.46
CA PRO A 235 -0.26 27.07 16.57
C PRO A 235 1.02 27.92 16.68
N TRP A 236 0.87 29.25 16.69
CA TRP A 236 1.98 30.19 16.87
C TRP A 236 2.42 30.32 18.34
N HIS A 237 1.57 29.92 19.30
CA HIS A 237 1.85 29.91 20.74
C HIS A 237 1.57 28.53 21.36
N PRO A 238 2.33 28.06 22.37
CA PRO A 238 2.10 26.77 23.05
C PRO A 238 0.71 26.66 23.67
N LEU A 239 0.19 27.77 24.21
CA LEU A 239 -1.13 27.87 24.85
C LEU A 239 -2.23 28.40 23.91
N GLY A 240 -1.99 28.47 22.60
CA GLY A 240 -2.88 29.11 21.61
C GLY A 240 -4.25 28.43 21.39
N ARG A 241 -4.73 27.61 22.33
CA ARG A 241 -6.08 27.07 22.36
C ARG A 241 -6.74 27.42 23.69
N ARG A 242 -7.69 28.36 23.66
CA ARG A 242 -8.87 28.36 24.55
C ARG A 242 -9.96 29.28 24.00
N HIS A 243 -11.19 28.82 24.18
CA HIS A 243 -12.42 29.44 23.67
C HIS A 243 -12.71 30.74 24.39
N THR A 244 -12.72 31.85 23.67
CA THR A 244 -13.66 32.94 23.96
C THR A 244 -14.20 33.46 22.63
N ASP A 245 -15.52 33.31 22.45
CA ASP A 245 -16.29 33.39 21.21
C ASP A 245 -16.40 34.78 20.56
N THR A 246 -15.50 35.72 20.86
CA THR A 246 -15.68 37.12 20.45
C THR A 246 -15.25 37.43 19.01
N SER A 247 -14.37 36.63 18.38
CA SER A 247 -14.14 36.65 16.92
C SER A 247 -13.27 35.47 16.46
N PRO A 248 -13.85 34.38 15.91
CA PRO A 248 -13.10 33.18 15.53
C PRO A 248 -12.12 33.42 14.36
N THR A 249 -12.38 34.43 13.52
CA THR A 249 -11.56 34.74 12.33
C THR A 249 -10.58 35.90 12.56
N ALA A 250 -10.35 36.29 13.81
CA ALA A 250 -9.42 37.36 14.18
C ALA A 250 -7.98 37.05 13.70
N PRO A 251 -7.33 37.95 12.93
CA PRO A 251 -5.92 37.82 12.59
C PRO A 251 -5.02 38.17 13.78
N LEU A 252 -3.83 37.58 13.81
CA LEU A 252 -2.81 37.82 14.84
C LEU A 252 -2.32 39.28 14.87
N SER A 253 -2.45 40.00 13.75
CA SER A 253 -2.10 41.43 13.67
C SER A 253 -2.92 42.33 14.60
N LEU A 254 -4.06 41.87 15.12
CA LEU A 254 -4.85 42.64 16.09
C LEU A 254 -4.10 42.89 17.41
N VAL A 255 -3.21 41.98 17.80
CA VAL A 255 -2.43 42.04 19.05
C VAL A 255 -0.96 42.42 18.80
N ILE A 256 -0.63 42.89 17.60
CA ILE A 256 0.71 43.34 17.22
C ILE A 256 0.61 44.80 16.77
N ARG A 257 1.33 45.71 17.44
CA ARG A 257 1.47 47.11 17.03
C ARG A 257 2.95 47.51 17.05
N ASP A 258 3.40 48.14 15.97
CA ASP A 258 4.78 48.64 15.82
C ASP A 258 5.87 47.60 16.14
N GLY A 259 5.64 46.34 15.74
CA GLY A 259 6.57 45.23 15.98
C GLY A 259 6.66 44.76 17.43
N ARG A 260 5.71 45.18 18.29
CA ARG A 260 5.60 44.75 19.68
C ARG A 260 4.24 44.07 19.93
N TRP A 261 4.23 43.14 20.86
CA TRP A 261 3.00 42.56 21.37
C TRP A 261 2.22 43.62 22.14
N ASN A 262 1.01 43.89 21.69
CA ASN A 262 0.05 44.74 22.36
C ASN A 262 -1.16 43.87 22.72
N TRP A 263 -0.94 42.95 23.65
CA TRP A 263 -2.01 42.11 24.18
C TRP A 263 -2.92 43.00 25.04
N PRO A 264 -4.27 42.91 24.91
CA PRO A 264 -5.16 43.66 25.77
C PRO A 264 -4.83 43.38 27.24
N CYS A 265 -5.03 44.36 28.13
CA CYS A 265 -4.98 44.10 29.57
C CYS A 265 -6.19 43.24 29.93
N ILE A 266 -6.03 41.92 29.92
CA ILE A 266 -7.07 40.98 30.29
C ILE A 266 -6.78 40.51 31.73
N THR A 267 -7.83 40.50 32.56
CA THR A 267 -7.79 40.17 34.00
C THR A 267 -7.94 38.68 34.28
N ASP A 268 -8.05 37.84 33.25
CA ASP A 268 -8.07 36.39 33.35
C ASP A 268 -6.65 35.82 33.52
N MET A 269 -6.51 34.86 34.43
CA MET A 269 -5.25 34.13 34.65
C MET A 269 -4.72 33.47 33.37
N GLU A 270 -5.58 33.15 32.40
CA GLU A 270 -5.20 32.42 31.18
C GLU A 270 -4.49 33.32 30.14
N SER A 271 -4.93 34.57 29.97
CA SER A 271 -4.24 35.54 29.10
C SER A 271 -2.91 36.03 29.70
N ILE A 272 -2.77 35.97 31.02
CA ILE A 272 -1.51 36.22 31.71
C ILE A 272 -0.47 35.14 31.32
N ASP A 273 -0.83 33.86 31.31
CA ASP A 273 0.07 32.77 30.91
C ASP A 273 0.55 32.89 29.45
N ILE A 274 -0.32 33.36 28.54
CA ILE A 274 0.08 33.66 27.16
C ILE A 274 1.15 34.77 27.13
N THR A 275 0.95 35.82 27.92
CA THR A 275 1.85 36.98 27.97
C THR A 275 3.25 36.60 28.46
N TYR A 276 3.38 35.62 29.35
CA TYR A 276 4.67 35.14 29.86
C TYR A 276 5.53 34.38 28.84
N ALA A 277 4.93 33.82 27.78
CA ALA A 277 5.62 32.96 26.82
C ALA A 277 5.52 33.45 25.36
N LEU A 278 5.30 34.75 25.16
CA LEU A 278 5.17 35.34 23.83
C LEU A 278 6.46 35.17 23.00
N PRO A 279 6.37 34.63 21.77
CA PRO A 279 7.52 34.46 20.91
C PRO A 279 8.01 35.82 20.37
N THR A 280 9.28 35.90 20.00
CA THR A 280 9.84 37.10 19.38
C THR A 280 9.14 37.38 18.03
N ILE A 281 8.72 38.63 17.82
CA ILE A 281 8.20 39.08 16.51
C ILE A 281 9.40 39.34 15.60
N HIS A 282 9.41 38.67 14.45
CA HIS A 282 10.43 38.87 13.44
C HIS A 282 9.93 39.88 12.40
N GLY A 283 10.66 40.97 12.15
CA GLY A 283 10.26 41.92 11.11
C GLY A 283 10.01 41.24 9.75
N GLY A 284 9.02 41.70 9.00
CA GLY A 284 8.64 41.17 7.68
C GLY A 284 7.34 40.37 7.68
N GLN A 285 7.17 39.50 6.67
CA GLN A 285 5.97 38.67 6.51
C GLN A 285 6.02 37.40 7.38
N ASP A 286 4.84 36.95 7.80
CA ASP A 286 4.61 35.69 8.50
C ASP A 286 5.12 34.48 7.68
N ARG A 287 5.80 33.53 8.33
CA ARG A 287 6.34 32.34 7.66
C ARG A 287 6.12 31.07 8.47
N VAL A 288 5.72 30.00 7.78
CA VAL A 288 5.72 28.65 8.34
C VAL A 288 7.05 27.97 8.00
N ILE A 289 7.73 27.44 9.01
CA ILE A 289 9.07 26.87 8.90
C ILE A 289 9.02 25.39 9.25
N TRP A 290 9.65 24.60 8.39
CA TRP A 290 9.89 23.20 8.66
C TRP A 290 11.09 23.06 9.61
N THR A 291 10.87 22.39 10.73
CA THR A 291 11.88 22.10 11.75
C THR A 291 12.08 20.60 11.95
N GLY A 292 11.51 19.79 11.05
CA GLY A 292 11.68 18.34 11.03
C GLY A 292 13.00 17.89 10.41
N PRO A 293 13.08 16.61 9.98
CA PRO A 293 14.28 16.07 9.34
C PRO A 293 14.65 16.89 8.09
N ARG A 294 15.92 17.30 7.99
CA ARG A 294 16.48 18.14 6.90
C ARG A 294 15.90 19.57 6.83
N ASN A 295 16.62 20.47 6.18
CA ASN A 295 16.31 21.91 6.17
C ASN A 295 15.08 22.32 5.33
N SER A 296 14.58 21.44 4.46
CA SER A 296 13.49 21.75 3.54
C SER A 296 12.49 20.60 3.44
N PHE A 297 11.21 20.93 3.51
CA PHE A 297 10.16 19.93 3.39
C PHE A 297 10.05 19.37 1.96
N SER A 298 9.93 18.04 1.86
CA SER A 298 9.67 17.32 0.61
C SER A 298 8.87 16.05 0.91
N SER A 299 8.30 15.41 -0.12
CA SER A 299 7.62 14.12 0.05
C SER A 299 8.55 13.02 0.58
N ALA A 300 9.84 13.08 0.25
CA ALA A 300 10.86 12.18 0.79
C ALA A 300 11.13 12.44 2.28
N VAL A 301 11.23 13.71 2.68
CA VAL A 301 11.38 14.08 4.09
C VAL A 301 10.14 13.68 4.90
N ALA A 302 8.94 13.86 4.34
CA ALA A 302 7.71 13.42 4.98
C ALA A 302 7.67 11.88 5.15
N TYR A 303 8.22 11.13 4.18
CA TYR A 303 8.37 9.69 4.30
C TYR A 303 9.28 9.30 5.47
N ASP A 304 10.42 9.98 5.62
CA ASP A 304 11.37 9.75 6.72
C ASP A 304 10.70 9.96 8.10
N VAL A 305 9.74 10.87 8.22
CA VAL A 305 8.94 11.07 9.46
C VAL A 305 8.07 9.84 9.80
N PHE A 306 7.54 9.13 8.80
CA PHE A 306 6.74 7.92 9.01
C PHE A 306 7.58 6.65 9.13
N CYS A 307 8.86 6.71 8.80
CA CYS A 307 9.82 5.61 8.83
C CYS A 307 11.05 6.03 9.65
N PRO A 308 10.93 6.14 10.99
CA PRO A 308 12.05 6.55 11.83
C PRO A 308 13.21 5.55 11.71
N PRO A 309 14.47 6.03 11.74
CA PRO A 309 15.64 5.18 11.58
C PRO A 309 15.75 4.17 12.72
N GLY A 310 16.02 2.91 12.35
CA GLY A 310 16.24 1.80 13.27
C GLY A 310 17.71 1.56 13.63
N PRO A 311 18.00 0.58 14.50
CA PRO A 311 19.36 0.15 14.78
C PRO A 311 20.01 -0.43 13.52
N LYS A 312 21.27 -0.05 13.29
CA LYS A 312 22.05 -0.56 12.17
C LYS A 312 22.53 -1.99 12.46
N VAL A 313 22.67 -2.78 11.40
CA VAL A 313 23.16 -4.17 11.49
C VAL A 313 24.51 -4.32 10.77
N GLU A 314 25.45 -4.98 11.44
CA GLU A 314 26.82 -5.20 10.93
C GLU A 314 26.84 -6.11 9.69
N TRP A 315 25.93 -7.08 9.63
CA TRP A 315 25.83 -8.04 8.53
C TRP A 315 25.23 -7.46 7.24
N SER A 316 24.81 -6.19 7.23
CA SER A 316 24.27 -5.54 6.02
C SER A 316 25.29 -5.51 4.87
N SER A 317 26.58 -5.44 5.19
CA SER A 317 27.70 -5.53 4.26
C SER A 317 27.73 -6.84 3.48
N LEU A 318 27.35 -7.97 4.10
CA LEU A 318 27.31 -9.29 3.46
C LEU A 318 26.26 -9.36 2.33
N LEU A 319 25.13 -8.66 2.49
CA LEU A 319 24.07 -8.63 1.48
C LEU A 319 24.39 -7.72 0.31
N VAL A 320 25.07 -6.59 0.57
CA VAL A 320 25.40 -5.58 -0.45
C VAL A 320 26.67 -5.97 -1.22
N GLY A 321 27.68 -6.51 -0.52
CA GLY A 321 29.02 -6.76 -1.07
C GLY A 321 29.24 -8.15 -1.67
N SER A 322 28.76 -9.22 -1.02
CA SER A 322 29.28 -10.57 -1.28
C SER A 322 28.55 -11.36 -2.38
N LEU A 323 27.29 -11.02 -2.69
CA LEU A 323 26.47 -11.76 -3.65
C LEU A 323 26.02 -10.81 -4.75
N LYS A 324 26.10 -11.15 -6.05
CA LYS A 324 25.52 -10.32 -7.13
C LYS A 324 24.11 -10.77 -7.56
N ILE A 325 23.76 -12.03 -7.30
CA ILE A 325 22.50 -12.63 -7.75
C ILE A 325 21.38 -12.36 -6.73
N PRO A 326 20.27 -11.72 -7.11
CA PRO A 326 19.18 -11.36 -6.19
C PRO A 326 18.58 -12.55 -5.43
N ARG A 327 18.44 -13.71 -6.09
CA ARG A 327 17.92 -14.94 -5.46
C ARG A 327 18.79 -15.37 -4.27
N HIS A 328 20.10 -15.40 -4.43
CA HIS A 328 21.02 -15.79 -3.37
C HIS A 328 21.05 -14.77 -2.24
N ARG A 329 21.00 -13.47 -2.55
CA ARG A 329 20.87 -12.40 -1.55
C ARG A 329 19.62 -12.58 -0.69
N PHE A 330 18.48 -12.88 -1.31
CA PHE A 330 17.22 -13.09 -0.60
C PHE A 330 17.25 -14.33 0.29
N ILE A 331 17.83 -15.44 -0.19
CA ILE A 331 18.00 -16.67 0.59
C ILE A 331 18.94 -16.42 1.78
N LEU A 332 20.08 -15.75 1.56
CA LEU A 332 21.01 -15.38 2.62
C LEU A 332 20.35 -14.46 3.66
N TRP A 333 19.57 -13.47 3.23
CA TRP A 333 18.82 -12.60 4.13
C TRP A 333 17.83 -13.38 4.99
N LEU A 334 17.08 -14.34 4.41
CA LEU A 334 16.22 -15.24 5.17
C LEU A 334 17.02 -16.15 6.12
N ALA A 335 18.23 -16.56 5.73
CA ALA A 335 19.11 -17.39 6.56
C ALA A 335 19.60 -16.63 7.79
N ILE A 336 20.08 -15.40 7.61
CA ILE A 336 20.51 -14.50 8.70
C ILE A 336 19.37 -14.24 9.68
N LEU A 337 18.14 -14.07 9.18
CA LEU A 337 16.96 -13.86 10.04
C LEU A 337 16.42 -15.17 10.67
N GLY A 338 16.99 -16.34 10.35
CA GLY A 338 16.53 -17.64 10.85
C GLY A 338 15.14 -18.05 10.32
N ARG A 339 14.75 -17.53 9.15
CA ARG A 339 13.39 -17.66 8.56
C ARG A 339 13.30 -18.63 7.38
N LEU A 340 14.38 -19.32 7.01
CA LEU A 340 14.27 -20.49 6.14
C LEU A 340 13.41 -21.58 6.79
N SER A 341 12.73 -22.33 5.92
CA SER A 341 11.85 -23.43 6.33
C SER A 341 12.73 -24.62 6.70
N THR A 342 12.97 -24.78 8.00
CA THR A 342 13.81 -25.81 8.63
C THR A 342 12.91 -26.70 9.50
N LEU A 343 13.30 -27.95 9.76
CA LEU A 343 12.47 -28.90 10.53
C LEU A 343 12.43 -28.56 12.03
N ASP A 344 13.26 -27.62 12.49
CA ASP A 344 13.21 -27.01 13.81
C ASP A 344 11.91 -26.24 14.11
N LYS A 345 11.12 -25.88 13.08
CA LYS A 345 9.91 -25.09 13.26
C LYS A 345 8.74 -25.95 13.79
N PRO A 346 7.97 -25.47 14.79
CA PRO A 346 6.90 -26.25 15.43
C PRO A 346 5.89 -26.85 14.44
N TRP A 347 5.55 -26.10 13.38
CA TRP A 347 4.60 -26.53 12.36
C TRP A 347 5.17 -27.51 11.31
N LEU A 348 6.46 -27.87 11.39
CA LEU A 348 7.13 -28.84 10.52
C LEU A 348 7.64 -30.07 11.29
N GLN A 349 7.54 -30.09 12.62
CA GLN A 349 8.03 -31.21 13.46
C GLN A 349 7.35 -32.56 13.17
N HIS A 350 6.13 -32.55 12.61
CA HIS A 350 5.41 -33.76 12.21
C HIS A 350 6.04 -34.51 11.02
N LEU A 351 7.07 -33.94 10.40
CA LEU A 351 7.70 -34.45 9.17
C LEU A 351 8.99 -35.25 9.41
N GLY A 352 9.39 -35.44 10.68
CA GLY A 352 10.60 -36.15 11.06
C GLY A 352 11.70 -35.23 11.62
N ILE A 353 12.72 -35.85 12.22
CA ILE A 353 13.80 -35.15 12.94
C ILE A 353 15.13 -35.22 12.15
N ASP A 354 15.27 -36.16 11.22
CA ASP A 354 16.55 -36.40 10.55
C ASP A 354 16.82 -35.39 9.45
N CYS A 355 18.06 -34.88 9.38
CA CYS A 355 18.48 -33.98 8.32
C CYS A 355 18.65 -34.75 7.01
N VAL A 356 18.01 -34.26 5.93
CA VAL A 356 18.04 -34.91 4.61
C VAL A 356 19.42 -34.85 3.95
N LEU A 357 20.21 -33.82 4.24
CA LEU A 357 21.52 -33.59 3.60
C LEU A 357 22.62 -34.50 4.16
N CYS A 358 22.76 -34.58 5.48
CA CYS A 358 23.80 -35.40 6.11
C CYS A 358 23.30 -36.78 6.56
N ARG A 359 21.98 -37.02 6.55
CA ARG A 359 21.31 -38.24 7.06
C ARG A 359 21.68 -38.61 8.50
N ALA A 360 22.23 -37.67 9.27
CA ALA A 360 22.49 -37.85 10.68
C ALA A 360 21.20 -37.69 11.49
N ARG A 361 21.12 -38.37 12.65
CA ARG A 361 20.04 -38.23 13.65
C ARG A 361 20.12 -36.89 14.39
N SER A 362 20.12 -35.79 13.65
CA SER A 362 20.17 -34.43 14.18
C SER A 362 19.11 -33.56 13.52
N PRO A 363 18.40 -32.72 14.30
CA PRO A 363 17.35 -31.84 13.77
C PRO A 363 17.90 -30.90 12.70
N GLU A 364 17.17 -30.80 11.57
CA GLU A 364 17.45 -29.83 10.50
C GLU A 364 17.19 -28.40 11.01
N THR A 365 18.19 -27.82 11.67
CA THR A 365 18.23 -26.42 12.11
C THR A 365 19.02 -25.56 11.13
N HIS A 366 18.86 -24.23 11.20
CA HIS A 366 19.72 -23.31 10.43
C HIS A 366 21.20 -23.56 10.70
N PHE A 367 21.56 -23.71 11.97
CA PHE A 367 22.95 -23.93 12.36
C PHE A 367 23.49 -25.22 11.74
N HIS A 368 22.68 -26.28 11.78
CA HIS A 368 23.05 -27.57 11.19
C HIS A 368 23.17 -27.53 9.67
N LEU A 369 22.33 -26.76 8.95
CA LEU A 369 22.41 -26.66 7.49
C LEU A 369 23.65 -25.89 7.01
N PHE A 370 24.00 -24.79 7.67
CA PHE A 370 25.05 -23.87 7.18
C PHE A 370 26.41 -24.03 7.87
N PHE A 371 26.48 -24.68 9.04
CA PHE A 371 27.71 -24.80 9.82
C PHE A 371 28.12 -26.25 10.12
N CYS A 372 27.36 -27.26 9.68
CA CYS A 372 27.79 -28.66 9.74
C CYS A 372 28.67 -29.01 8.53
N ALA A 373 29.88 -29.53 8.76
CA ALA A 373 30.84 -29.89 7.71
C ALA A 373 30.27 -30.84 6.65
N LEU A 374 29.43 -31.80 7.05
CA LEU A 374 28.77 -32.75 6.13
C LEU A 374 27.72 -32.06 5.24
N CYS A 375 26.92 -31.16 5.80
CA CYS A 375 25.94 -30.39 5.04
C CYS A 375 26.63 -29.40 4.09
N ILE A 376 27.70 -28.74 4.55
CA ILE A 376 28.52 -27.83 3.74
C ILE A 376 29.15 -28.57 2.57
N GLY A 377 29.72 -29.77 2.80
CA GLY A 377 30.32 -30.58 1.74
C GLY A 377 29.32 -30.96 0.63
N VAL A 378 28.10 -31.34 1.01
CA VAL A 378 27.03 -31.63 0.04
C VAL A 378 26.57 -30.38 -0.70
N LEU A 379 26.42 -29.24 0.00
CA LEU A 379 26.03 -27.98 -0.61
C LEU A 379 27.12 -27.39 -1.52
N ALA A 380 28.41 -27.61 -1.20
CA ALA A 380 29.55 -27.13 -1.95
C ALA A 380 29.83 -27.98 -3.21
N ALA A 381 29.69 -29.31 -3.12
CA ALA A 381 29.88 -30.22 -4.25
C ALA A 381 28.88 -29.97 -5.41
N ASP A 382 27.72 -29.36 -5.12
CA ASP A 382 26.72 -29.00 -6.12
C ASP A 382 26.99 -27.61 -6.78
N THR A 383 27.96 -26.85 -6.26
CA THR A 383 28.34 -25.52 -6.78
C THR A 383 29.52 -25.54 -7.75
N ASP A 384 29.99 -26.71 -8.20
CA ASP A 384 31.08 -26.83 -9.18
C ASP A 384 30.72 -26.34 -10.62
N HIS A 385 29.58 -25.67 -10.79
CA HIS A 385 29.30 -24.80 -11.93
C HIS A 385 29.41 -23.29 -11.64
N GLY A 386 29.90 -22.88 -10.45
CA GLY A 386 30.11 -21.48 -10.11
C GLY A 386 30.66 -21.27 -8.71
N SER A 387 31.98 -21.10 -8.62
CA SER A 387 32.79 -20.75 -7.46
C SER A 387 32.08 -19.91 -6.37
N PHE A 388 31.76 -20.54 -5.24
CA PHE A 388 31.42 -19.89 -3.98
C PHE A 388 32.41 -20.33 -2.89
N SER A 389 33.54 -19.62 -2.79
CA SER A 389 34.41 -19.71 -1.62
C SER A 389 33.87 -18.78 -0.53
N LEU A 390 33.07 -19.32 0.38
CA LEU A 390 32.87 -18.71 1.71
C LEU A 390 34.12 -19.02 2.54
N ALA A 391 35.13 -18.17 2.42
CA ALA A 391 36.18 -18.09 3.42
C ALA A 391 35.60 -17.37 4.63
N ILE A 392 35.46 -18.11 5.73
CA ILE A 392 35.25 -17.55 7.09
C ILE A 392 36.56 -16.92 7.54
#